data_AF-A0A3C0KJJ0-F1
#
_entry.id   AF-A0A3C0KJJ0-F1
#
_cell.length_a   1.000
_cell.length_b   1.000
_cell.length_c   1.000
_cell.angle_alpha   90.00
_cell.angle_beta   90.00
_cell.angle_gamma   90.00
#
_symmetry.space_group_name_H-M   'P 1'
#
loop_
_entity.id
_entity.type
_entity.pdbx_description
1 polymer ?
#
loop_
_entity_poly.entity_id
_entity_poly.type
_entity_poly.pdbx_seq_one_letter_code
_entity_poly.pdbx_strand_id
1 'polypeptide(L)'
;MQSTFPRLLLEHARQRPDAPAMREKEYGIWQTTSWRAMAELVEAIACGLHQAGLRRGEHLVVIGANRPRLYAAMMAAQALGAIPVPLYQDAVAGECVYPINNAEVRFAVVEDQEQVDKMLEIREQCPQLGHVFYDDPRGLR
;
A
#
# COMPACT_ATOMS: atom_id res chain seq x y z
N MET A 1 -5.69 19.02 -19.98
CA MET A 1 -4.39 18.40 -19.61
C MET A 1 -4.68 17.06 -18.95
N GLN A 2 -4.05 15.97 -19.41
CA GLN A 2 -4.09 14.71 -18.67
C GLN A 2 -3.19 14.87 -17.43
N SER A 3 -3.72 14.55 -16.24
CA SER A 3 -2.98 14.54 -14.96
C SER A 3 -2.99 13.12 -14.39
N THR A 4 -2.10 12.85 -13.45
CA THR A 4 -2.02 11.57 -12.72
C THR A 4 -2.24 11.82 -11.23
N PHE A 5 -2.69 10.81 -10.48
CA PHE A 5 -2.86 10.95 -9.03
C PHE A 5 -1.56 11.33 -8.31
N PRO A 6 -0.38 10.74 -8.61
CA PRO A 6 0.89 11.20 -8.03
C PRO A 6 1.21 12.66 -8.37
N ARG A 7 0.88 13.13 -9.58
CA ARG A 7 1.09 14.54 -9.96
C ARG A 7 0.22 15.49 -9.12
N LEU A 8 -1.03 15.12 -8.86
CA LEU A 8 -1.94 15.90 -8.00
C LEU A 8 -1.45 15.94 -6.55
N LEU A 9 -0.90 14.85 -6.03
CA LEU A 9 -0.25 14.82 -4.71
C LEU A 9 0.90 15.82 -4.63
N LEU A 10 1.83 15.79 -5.59
CA LEU A 10 2.96 16.72 -5.62
C LEU A 10 2.51 18.18 -5.77
N GLU A 11 1.44 18.42 -6.52
CA GLU A 11 0.86 19.74 -6.64
C GLU A 11 0.29 20.25 -5.30
N HIS A 12 -0.43 19.41 -4.56
CA HIS A 12 -0.90 19.75 -3.22
C HIS A 12 0.24 19.96 -2.22
N ALA A 13 1.28 19.12 -2.25
CA ALA A 13 2.45 19.27 -1.41
C ALA A 13 3.19 20.60 -1.69
N ARG A 14 3.20 21.06 -2.95
CA ARG A 14 3.78 22.36 -3.33
C ARG A 14 2.92 23.55 -2.91
N GLN A 15 1.61 23.46 -3.11
CA GLN A 15 0.69 24.59 -2.91
C GLN A 15 0.28 24.79 -1.44
N ARG A 16 0.17 23.69 -0.68
CA ARG A 16 -0.36 23.69 0.69
C ARG A 16 0.35 22.64 1.56
N PRO A 17 1.69 22.72 1.71
CA PRO A 17 2.51 21.66 2.29
C PRO A 17 2.05 21.22 3.69
N ASP A 18 1.68 22.19 4.53
CA ASP A 18 1.37 21.95 5.94
C ASP A 18 -0.14 21.74 6.19
N ALA A 19 -0.97 21.82 5.14
CA ALA A 19 -2.39 21.54 5.25
C ALA A 19 -2.64 20.02 5.41
N PRO A 20 -3.74 19.61 6.10
CA PRO A 20 -4.08 18.20 6.27
C PRO A 20 -4.32 17.50 4.92
N ALA A 21 -3.64 16.38 4.70
CA ALA A 21 -3.88 15.46 3.59
C ALA A 21 -4.75 14.28 4.03
N MET A 22 -4.39 13.67 5.16
CA MET A 22 -5.11 12.54 5.73
C MET A 22 -5.06 12.59 7.26
N ARG A 23 -6.06 11.99 7.90
CA ARG A 23 -6.11 11.84 9.35
C ARG A 23 -6.48 10.40 9.70
N GLU A 24 -5.86 9.89 10.73
CA GLU A 24 -6.18 8.59 11.32
C GLU A 24 -6.31 8.72 12.83
N LYS A 25 -7.01 7.79 13.45
CA LYS A 25 -7.23 7.80 14.90
C LYS A 25 -6.37 6.72 15.54
N GLU A 26 -5.39 7.15 16.32
CA GLU A 26 -4.48 6.27 17.06
C GLU A 26 -4.74 6.43 18.56
N TYR A 27 -5.06 5.34 19.26
CA TYR A 27 -5.40 5.34 20.70
C TYR A 27 -6.45 6.40 21.11
N GLY A 28 -7.40 6.67 20.21
CA GLY A 28 -8.45 7.66 20.45
C GLY A 28 -8.08 9.11 20.08
N ILE A 29 -6.84 9.37 19.64
CA ILE A 29 -6.33 10.70 19.27
C ILE A 29 -6.21 10.79 17.74
N TRP A 30 -6.68 11.90 17.17
CA TRP A 30 -6.54 12.14 15.73
C TRP A 30 -5.13 12.59 15.38
N GLN A 31 -4.41 11.74 14.66
CA GLN A 31 -3.14 12.06 14.01
C GLN A 31 -3.40 12.68 12.65
N THR A 32 -2.54 13.61 12.23
CA THR A 32 -2.69 14.33 10.95
C THR A 32 -1.42 14.22 10.14
N THR A 33 -1.54 13.68 8.93
CA THR A 33 -0.49 13.69 7.91
C THR A 33 -0.70 14.91 7.01
N SER A 34 0.31 15.77 6.90
CA SER A 34 0.29 16.91 5.99
C SER A 34 0.52 16.49 4.53
N TRP A 35 0.22 17.35 3.57
CA TRP A 35 0.50 17.06 2.15
C TRP A 35 2.00 16.85 1.87
N ARG A 36 2.87 17.61 2.54
CA ARG A 36 4.33 17.42 2.47
C ARG A 36 4.73 16.02 2.97
N ALA A 37 4.28 15.67 4.17
CA ALA A 37 4.61 14.38 4.79
C ALA A 37 4.06 13.20 3.96
N MET A 38 2.87 13.34 3.37
CA MET A 38 2.31 12.32 2.47
C MET A 38 3.17 12.16 1.20
N ALA A 39 3.65 13.26 0.60
CA ALA A 39 4.53 13.19 -0.56
C ALA A 39 5.86 12.50 -0.25
N GLU A 40 6.50 12.86 0.87
CA GLU A 40 7.74 12.23 1.34
C GLU A 40 7.54 10.72 1.62
N LEU A 41 6.41 10.34 2.24
CA LEU A 41 6.07 8.95 2.50
C LEU A 41 5.87 8.15 1.20
N VAL A 42 5.13 8.71 0.24
CA VAL A 42 4.91 8.08 -1.07
C VAL A 42 6.22 7.90 -1.82
N GLU A 43 7.10 8.90 -1.81
CA GLU A 43 8.43 8.82 -2.43
C GLU A 43 9.28 7.72 -1.78
N ALA A 44 9.34 7.68 -0.45
CA ALA A 44 10.10 6.66 0.28
C ALA A 44 9.61 5.23 -0.03
N ILE A 45 8.29 5.02 -0.03
CA ILE A 45 7.70 3.72 -0.36
C ILE A 45 7.96 3.36 -1.83
N ALA A 46 7.84 4.31 -2.76
CA ALA A 46 8.11 4.09 -4.17
C ALA A 46 9.57 3.68 -4.40
N CYS A 47 10.52 4.36 -3.75
CA CYS A 47 11.94 3.99 -3.81
C CYS A 47 12.18 2.57 -3.26
N GLY A 48 11.57 2.21 -2.13
CA GLY A 48 11.68 0.87 -1.54
C GLY A 48 11.10 -0.22 -2.45
N LEU A 49 9.90 -0.02 -2.99
CA LEU A 49 9.26 -0.96 -3.92
C LEU A 49 10.06 -1.11 -5.22
N HIS A 50 10.61 -0.01 -5.74
CA HIS A 50 11.48 -0.05 -6.91
C HIS A 50 12.75 -0.87 -6.65
N GLN A 51 13.41 -0.65 -5.50
CA GLN A 51 14.58 -1.42 -5.09
C GLN A 51 14.26 -2.90 -4.87
N ALA A 52 13.08 -3.22 -4.33
CA ALA A 52 12.58 -4.59 -4.22
C ALA A 52 12.23 -5.23 -5.58
N GLY A 53 12.22 -4.45 -6.66
CA GLY A 53 12.07 -4.95 -8.03
C GLY A 53 10.65 -4.88 -8.60
N LEU A 54 9.75 -4.09 -8.00
CA LEU A 54 8.44 -3.79 -8.58
C LEU A 54 8.62 -2.96 -9.87
N ARG A 55 7.96 -3.39 -10.95
CA ARG A 55 8.08 -2.78 -12.28
C ARG A 55 6.77 -2.18 -12.76
N ARG A 56 6.89 -1.28 -13.73
CA ARG A 56 5.73 -0.71 -14.45
C ARG A 56 4.86 -1.82 -15.03
N GLY A 57 3.55 -1.70 -14.86
CA GLY A 57 2.56 -2.66 -15.35
C GLY A 57 2.34 -3.86 -14.43
N GLU A 58 3.13 -4.03 -13.37
CA GLU A 58 2.90 -5.07 -12.37
C GLU A 58 1.87 -4.63 -11.33
N HIS A 59 1.34 -5.61 -10.59
CA HIS A 59 0.31 -5.41 -9.58
C HIS A 59 0.89 -5.46 -8.16
N LEU A 60 0.36 -4.59 -7.29
CA LEU A 60 0.67 -4.55 -5.85
C LEU A 60 -0.62 -4.77 -5.07
N VAL A 61 -0.73 -5.87 -4.33
CA VAL A 61 -1.87 -6.07 -3.42
C VAL A 61 -1.71 -5.18 -2.20
N VAL A 62 -2.81 -4.58 -1.75
CA VAL A 62 -2.87 -3.79 -0.51
C VAL A 62 -4.04 -4.26 0.36
N ILE A 63 -3.78 -4.65 1.61
CA ILE A 63 -4.82 -5.20 2.51
C ILE A 63 -4.73 -4.55 3.89
N GLY A 64 -5.85 -4.02 4.38
CA GLY A 64 -5.96 -3.46 5.72
C GLY A 64 -7.04 -2.39 5.86
N ALA A 65 -7.19 -1.89 7.07
CA ALA A 65 -8.01 -0.75 7.42
C ALA A 65 -7.47 0.56 6.83
N ASN A 66 -8.34 1.57 6.77
CA ASN A 66 -8.00 2.87 6.21
C ASN A 66 -6.92 3.58 7.04
N ARG A 67 -5.67 3.58 6.56
CA ARG A 67 -4.53 4.23 7.23
C ARG A 67 -3.56 4.89 6.22
N PRO A 68 -2.85 5.97 6.59
CA PRO A 68 -2.03 6.76 5.68
C PRO A 68 -1.00 5.93 4.93
N ARG A 69 -0.34 4.97 5.57
CA ARG A 69 0.72 4.20 4.91
C ARG A 69 0.21 3.26 3.81
N LEU A 70 -0.97 2.66 3.97
CA LEU A 70 -1.58 1.82 2.93
C LEU A 70 -2.03 2.65 1.72
N TYR A 71 -2.62 3.83 1.95
CA TYR A 71 -2.94 4.75 0.84
C TYR A 71 -1.68 5.31 0.17
N ALA A 72 -0.63 5.58 0.94
CA ALA A 72 0.66 5.97 0.38
C ALA A 72 1.27 4.85 -0.47
N ALA A 73 1.16 3.57 -0.05
CA ALA A 73 1.61 2.43 -0.84
C ALA A 73 0.86 2.31 -2.17
N MET A 74 -0.46 2.52 -2.18
CA MET A 74 -1.23 2.55 -3.42
C MET A 74 -0.79 3.69 -4.36
N MET A 75 -0.46 4.86 -3.82
CA MET A 75 0.02 5.99 -4.61
C MET A 75 1.47 5.80 -5.10
N ALA A 76 2.31 5.15 -4.29
CA ALA A 76 3.66 4.78 -4.63
C ALA A 76 3.69 3.77 -5.79
N ALA A 77 2.82 2.76 -5.78
CA ALA A 77 2.66 1.84 -6.90
C ALA A 77 2.35 2.61 -8.20
N GLN A 78 1.37 3.53 -8.14
CA GLN A 78 1.00 4.35 -9.29
C GLN A 78 2.14 5.27 -9.76
N ALA A 79 2.97 5.79 -8.83
CA ALA A 79 4.14 6.60 -9.17
C ALA A 79 5.19 5.80 -9.98
N LEU A 80 5.29 4.50 -9.74
CA LEU A 80 6.13 3.57 -10.51
C LEU A 80 5.44 3.07 -11.80
N GLY A 81 4.18 3.45 -12.03
CA GLY A 81 3.34 2.92 -13.10
C GLY A 81 2.92 1.46 -12.88
N ALA A 82 3.00 0.97 -11.64
CA ALA A 82 2.38 -0.26 -11.17
C ALA A 82 0.91 -0.02 -10.78
N ILE A 83 0.17 -1.10 -10.59
CA ILE A 83 -1.30 -1.09 -10.44
C ILE A 83 -1.65 -1.59 -9.03
N PRO A 84 -2.15 -0.73 -8.13
CA PRO A 84 -2.60 -1.17 -6.82
C PRO A 84 -3.89 -2.00 -6.93
N VAL A 85 -3.95 -3.11 -6.19
CA VAL A 85 -5.08 -4.02 -6.10
C VAL A 85 -5.51 -4.08 -4.63
N PRO A 86 -6.43 -3.21 -4.17
CA PRO A 86 -6.92 -3.27 -2.80
C PRO A 86 -7.80 -4.51 -2.62
N LEU A 87 -7.53 -5.30 -1.57
CA LEU A 87 -8.41 -6.39 -1.15
C LEU A 87 -9.02 -6.07 0.22
N TYR A 88 -10.19 -6.66 0.47
CA TYR A 88 -10.91 -6.48 1.72
C TYR A 88 -10.16 -7.14 2.89
N GLN A 89 -10.01 -6.41 3.99
CA GLN A 89 -9.36 -6.91 5.21
C GLN A 89 -10.11 -8.08 5.85
N ASP A 90 -11.44 -8.14 5.67
CA ASP A 90 -12.35 -9.15 6.21
C ASP A 90 -12.58 -10.32 5.23
N ALA A 91 -12.00 -10.27 4.03
CA ALA A 91 -11.99 -11.42 3.13
C ALA A 91 -11.19 -12.57 3.75
N VAL A 92 -11.68 -13.79 3.62
CA VAL A 92 -10.93 -14.98 4.05
C VAL A 92 -9.76 -15.24 3.12
N ALA A 93 -8.74 -15.97 3.60
CA ALA A 93 -7.50 -16.17 2.84
C ALA A 93 -7.74 -16.75 1.43
N GLY A 94 -8.60 -17.76 1.32
CA GLY A 94 -8.97 -18.37 0.03
C GLY A 94 -9.60 -17.41 -0.99
N GLU A 95 -10.28 -16.35 -0.56
CA GLU A 95 -10.85 -15.34 -1.45
C GLU A 95 -9.78 -14.44 -2.09
N CYS A 96 -8.60 -14.36 -1.48
CA CYS A 96 -7.46 -13.59 -2.00
C CYS A 96 -6.72 -14.33 -3.14
N VAL A 97 -6.88 -15.66 -3.23
CA VAL A 97 -6.13 -16.50 -4.17
C VAL A 97 -6.41 -16.13 -5.62
N TYR A 98 -7.69 -16.04 -5.98
CA TYR A 98 -8.10 -15.71 -7.34
C TYR A 98 -7.54 -14.36 -7.82
N PRO A 99 -7.76 -13.21 -7.12
CA PRO A 99 -7.22 -11.94 -7.57
C PRO A 99 -5.69 -11.91 -7.61
N ILE A 100 -5.00 -12.55 -6.66
CA ILE A 100 -3.53 -12.63 -6.64
C ILE A 100 -2.99 -13.39 -7.86
N ASN A 101 -3.60 -14.53 -8.20
CA ASN A 101 -3.17 -15.33 -9.35
C ASN A 101 -3.57 -14.68 -10.68
N ASN A 102 -4.81 -14.17 -10.78
CA ASN A 102 -5.31 -13.56 -12.01
C ASN A 102 -4.53 -12.30 -12.41
N ALA A 103 -4.00 -11.56 -11.44
CA ALA A 103 -3.18 -10.37 -11.67
C ALA A 103 -1.66 -10.63 -11.58
N GLU A 104 -1.24 -11.89 -11.46
CA GLU A 104 0.17 -12.30 -11.38
C GLU A 104 0.95 -11.52 -10.30
N VAL A 105 0.32 -11.29 -9.15
CA VAL A 105 0.82 -10.39 -8.10
C VAL A 105 2.05 -10.99 -7.41
N ARG A 106 3.17 -10.24 -7.39
CA ARG A 106 4.41 -10.63 -6.71
C ARG A 106 4.66 -9.92 -5.38
N PHE A 107 3.93 -8.83 -5.13
CA PHE A 107 4.13 -7.95 -3.97
C PHE A 107 2.80 -7.70 -3.26
N ALA A 108 2.84 -7.74 -1.93
CA ALA A 108 1.75 -7.30 -1.07
C ALA A 108 2.26 -6.31 -0.01
N VAL A 109 1.49 -5.26 0.25
CA VAL A 109 1.63 -4.40 1.43
C VAL A 109 0.39 -4.61 2.29
N VAL A 110 0.57 -5.10 3.51
CA VAL A 110 -0.53 -5.45 4.41
C VAL A 110 -0.45 -4.66 5.72
N GLU A 111 -1.55 -4.61 6.46
CA GLU A 111 -1.59 -3.87 7.71
C GLU A 111 -0.75 -4.52 8.82
N ASP A 112 -1.18 -5.66 9.34
CA ASP A 112 -0.72 -6.24 10.59
C ASP A 112 -0.51 -7.75 10.49
N GLN A 113 -0.29 -8.41 11.63
CA GLN A 113 -0.07 -9.85 11.70
C GLN A 113 -1.18 -10.66 11.04
N GLU A 114 -2.46 -10.33 11.27
CA GLU A 114 -3.58 -11.11 10.71
C GLU A 114 -3.51 -11.12 9.18
N GLN A 115 -3.21 -9.95 8.59
CA GLN A 115 -3.11 -9.85 7.14
C GLN A 115 -1.82 -10.49 6.60
N VAL A 116 -0.72 -10.51 7.37
CA VAL A 116 0.49 -11.28 7.00
C VAL A 116 0.20 -12.77 7.01
N ASP A 117 -0.42 -13.29 8.08
CA ASP A 117 -0.76 -14.70 8.24
C ASP A 117 -1.66 -15.18 7.10
N LYS A 118 -2.64 -14.33 6.69
CA LYS A 118 -3.49 -14.57 5.53
C LYS A 118 -2.69 -14.80 4.24
N MET A 119 -1.64 -14.00 4.00
CA MET A 119 -0.77 -14.18 2.82
C MET A 119 0.10 -15.43 2.91
N LEU A 120 0.53 -15.80 4.12
CA LEU A 120 1.30 -17.01 4.36
C LEU A 120 0.47 -18.28 4.20
N GLU A 121 -0.80 -18.27 4.63
CA GLU A 121 -1.74 -19.39 4.50
C GLU A 121 -1.93 -19.82 3.04
N ILE A 122 -1.98 -18.86 2.11
CA ILE A 122 -2.20 -19.12 0.68
C ILE A 122 -0.91 -19.29 -0.13
N ARG A 123 0.26 -19.33 0.53
CA ARG A 123 1.56 -19.30 -0.14
C ARG A 123 1.76 -20.42 -1.15
N GLU A 124 1.27 -21.62 -0.86
CA GLU A 124 1.34 -22.76 -1.79
C GLU A 124 0.46 -22.56 -3.05
N GLN A 125 -0.63 -21.81 -2.93
CA GLN A 125 -1.57 -21.52 -4.02
C GLN A 125 -1.16 -20.27 -4.82
N CYS A 126 -0.29 -19.43 -4.26
CA CYS A 126 0.21 -18.19 -4.85
C CYS A 126 1.75 -18.13 -4.78
N PRO A 127 2.48 -19.09 -5.37
CA PRO A 127 3.94 -19.20 -5.22
C PRO A 127 4.72 -18.01 -5.78
N GLN A 128 4.11 -17.21 -6.66
CA GLN A 128 4.68 -15.99 -7.23
C GLN A 128 4.70 -14.80 -6.26
N LEU A 129 3.91 -14.84 -5.18
CA LEU A 129 3.88 -13.80 -4.14
C LEU A 129 5.16 -13.88 -3.30
N GLY A 130 6.21 -13.20 -3.78
CA GLY A 130 7.55 -13.28 -3.21
C GLY A 130 7.83 -12.27 -2.11
N HIS A 131 7.07 -11.17 -2.05
CA HIS A 131 7.28 -10.09 -1.09
C HIS A 131 5.99 -9.72 -0.36
N VAL A 132 6.02 -9.81 0.97
CA VAL A 132 4.96 -9.33 1.86
C VAL A 132 5.58 -8.31 2.81
N PHE A 133 5.17 -7.04 2.68
CA PHE A 133 5.55 -5.96 3.58
C PHE A 133 4.39 -5.67 4.52
N TYR A 134 4.68 -5.31 5.77
CA TYR A 134 3.66 -4.90 6.73
C TYR A 134 3.93 -3.48 7.26
N ASP A 135 2.89 -2.79 7.70
CA ASP A 135 2.98 -1.45 8.30
C ASP A 135 3.04 -1.52 9.84
N ASP A 136 2.23 -2.40 10.42
CA ASP A 136 1.96 -2.45 11.85
C ASP A 136 2.60 -3.69 12.48
N PRO A 137 3.59 -3.55 13.36
CA PRO A 137 4.22 -4.69 14.01
C PRO A 137 3.34 -5.32 15.10
N ARG A 138 2.12 -4.79 15.38
CA ARG A 138 1.23 -5.38 16.39
C ARG A 138 1.00 -6.87 16.08
N GLY A 139 1.36 -7.71 17.05
CA GLY A 139 1.25 -9.16 16.96
C GLY A 139 2.49 -9.87 16.41
N LEU A 140 3.29 -9.21 15.57
CA LEU A 140 4.52 -9.78 15.01
C LEU A 140 5.65 -9.75 16.07
N ARG A 141 6.09 -10.92 16.53
CA ARG A 141 7.21 -11.11 17.46
C ARG A 141 8.21 -12.13 16.91
#